data_AF-A0A1J5PI88-F1
#
_entry.id   AF-A0A1J5PI88-F1
#
_cell.length_a   1.000
_cell.length_b   1.000
_cell.length_c   1.000
_cell.angle_alpha   90.00
_cell.angle_beta   90.00
_cell.angle_gamma   90.00
#
_symmetry.space_group_name_H-M   'P 1'
#
loop_
_entity.id
_entity.type
_entity.pdbx_description
1 polymer ?
#
loop_
_entity_poly.entity_id
_entity_poly.type
_entity_poly.pdbx_seq_one_letter_code
_entity_poly.pdbx_strand_id
1 'polypeptide(L)' 'MATHIMNESLPDPADTPERILILDFGSQVTQLIARRLRESGVYCEIWPFNSSAERII' A
#
# COMPACT_ATOMS: atom_id res chain seq x y z
N MET A 1 -33.33 27.79 3.94
CA MET A 1 -32.78 27.15 2.73
C MET A 1 -31.27 27.26 2.79
N ALA A 2 -30.57 26.20 2.38
CA ALA A 2 -29.12 26.00 2.40
C ALA A 2 -28.56 25.62 3.80
N THR A 3 -27.78 24.55 4.02
CA THR A 3 -27.15 23.62 3.07
C THR A 3 -26.97 22.26 3.73
N HIS A 4 -27.23 21.23 2.94
CA HIS A 4 -26.90 19.83 3.16
C HIS A 4 -25.39 19.71 3.45
N ILE A 5 -25.01 19.47 4.71
CA ILE A 5 -23.64 19.06 5.04
C ILE A 5 -23.58 17.56 4.79
N MET A 6 -23.00 17.18 3.65
CA MET A 6 -22.61 15.80 3.38
C MET A 6 -21.63 15.37 4.46
N ASN A 7 -22.04 14.39 5.26
CA ASN A 7 -21.19 13.72 6.20
C ASN A 7 -20.21 12.85 5.42
N GLU A 8 -19.09 13.42 4.98
CA GLU A 8 -17.91 12.62 4.61
C GLU A 8 -17.28 12.13 5.92
N SER A 9 -17.85 11.06 6.46
CA SER A 9 -17.19 10.29 7.52
C SER A 9 -15.85 9.84 6.96
N LEU A 10 -14.77 10.17 7.68
CA LEU A 10 -13.44 9.64 7.40
C LEU A 10 -13.56 8.13 7.15
N PRO A 11 -12.92 7.59 6.10
CA PRO A 11 -12.99 6.16 5.82
C PRO A 11 -12.61 5.42 7.09
N ASP A 12 -13.42 4.43 7.46
CA ASP A 12 -13.07 3.53 8.56
C ASP A 12 -11.68 2.96 8.24
N PRO A 13 -10.69 2.99 9.15
CA PRO A 13 -9.39 2.40 8.90
C PRO A 13 -9.47 0.93 8.44
N ALA A 14 -10.59 0.23 8.75
CA ALA A 14 -10.89 -1.10 8.23
C ALA A 14 -11.22 -1.16 6.72
N ASP A 15 -11.51 -0.03 6.08
CA ASP A 15 -11.87 0.07 4.65
C ASP A 15 -10.66 0.42 3.77
N THR A 16 -9.48 0.59 4.39
CA THR A 16 -8.23 0.76 3.64
C THR A 16 -7.79 -0.61 3.10
N PRO A 17 -7.64 -0.79 1.77
CA PRO A 17 -7.19 -2.07 1.25
C PRO A 17 -5.81 -2.41 1.82
N GLU A 18 -5.67 -3.63 2.38
CA GLU A 18 -4.41 -4.14 2.87
C GLU A 18 -3.41 -4.27 1.72
N ARG A 19 -2.31 -3.52 1.80
CA ARG A 19 -1.27 -3.47 0.77
C ARG A 19 0.10 -3.62 1.43
N ILE A 20 0.99 -4.37 0.78
CA ILE A 20 2.37 -4.57 1.24
C ILE A 20 3.33 -3.77 0.37
N LEU A 21 4.23 -3.01 1.01
CA LEU A 21 5.37 -2.39 0.34
C LEU A 21 6.65 -3.17 0.66
N ILE A 22 7.36 -3.64 -0.38
CA ILE A 22 8.69 -4.25 -0.26
C ILE A 22 9.73 -3.20 -0.60
N LEU A 23 10.58 -2.84 0.36
CA LEU A 23 11.76 -2.00 0.11
C LEU A 23 12.96 -2.87 -0.27
N ASP A 24 13.45 -2.69 -1.50
CA ASP A 24 14.50 -3.50 -2.09
C ASP A 24 15.89 -2.85 -1.93
N PHE A 25 16.77 -3.55 -1.21
CA PHE A 25 18.18 -3.20 -1.02
C PHE A 25 19.11 -3.95 -2.00
N GLY A 26 18.57 -4.56 -3.06
CA GLY A 26 19.31 -5.36 -4.03
C GLY A 26 19.39 -6.83 -3.65
N SER A 27 18.40 -7.33 -2.91
CA SER A 27 18.36 -8.74 -2.52
C SER A 27 18.10 -9.61 -3.75
N GLN A 28 18.84 -10.72 -3.86
CA GLN A 28 18.63 -11.72 -4.93
C GLN A 28 17.23 -12.35 -4.89
N VAL A 29 16.50 -12.23 -3.76
CA VAL A 29 15.22 -12.89 -3.54
C VAL A 29 14.01 -11.94 -3.49
N THR A 30 14.19 -10.63 -3.67
CA THR A 30 13.09 -9.63 -3.61
C THR A 30 11.89 -10.04 -4.47
N GLN A 31 12.15 -10.51 -5.69
CA GLN A 31 11.09 -10.95 -6.61
C GLN A 31 10.39 -12.24 -6.17
N LEU A 32 11.09 -13.15 -5.47
CA LEU A 32 10.48 -14.37 -4.94
C LEU A 32 9.53 -14.06 -3.79
N ILE A 33 9.86 -13.07 -2.96
CA ILE A 33 8.96 -12.59 -1.91
C ILE A 33 7.69 -12.01 -2.54
N ALA A 34 7.82 -11.10 -3.51
CA ALA A 34 6.68 -10.51 -4.21
C ALA A 34 5.81 -11.55 -4.92
N ARG A 35 6.43 -12.57 -5.52
CA ARG A 35 5.71 -13.70 -6.12
C ARG A 35 4.85 -14.44 -5.10
N ARG A 36 5.40 -14.79 -3.93
CA ARG A 36 4.66 -15.51 -2.89
C ARG A 36 3.48 -14.70 -2.32
N LEU A 37 3.65 -13.39 -2.16
CA LEU A 37 2.56 -12.51 -1.72
C LEU A 37 1.42 -12.51 -2.74
N ARG A 38 1.75 -12.36 -4.03
CA ARG A 38 0.77 -12.36 -5.11
C ARG A 38 0.09 -13.72 -5.30
N GLU A 39 0.84 -14.82 -5.16
CA GLU A 39 0.27 -16.18 -5.14
C GLU A 39 -0.70 -16.41 -3.98
N SER A 40 -0.51 -15.67 -2.87
CA SER A 40 -1.40 -15.68 -1.71
C SER A 40 -2.56 -14.68 -1.84
N GLY A 41 -2.70 -14.00 -3.00
CA GLY A 41 -3.76 -13.03 -3.26
C GLY A 41 -3.55 -11.65 -2.63
N VAL A 42 -2.35 -11.37 -2.07
CA VAL A 42 -2.05 -10.10 -1.42
C VAL A 42 -1.40 -9.14 -2.42
N TYR A 43 -1.93 -7.92 -2.51
CA TYR A 43 -1.33 -6.86 -3.33
C TYR A 43 0.01 -6.41 -2.74
N CYS A 44 1.03 -6.29 -3.59
CA CYS A 44 2.32 -5.74 -3.17
C CYS A 44 3.04 -4.94 -4.27
N GLU A 45 3.75 -3.90 -3.81
CA GLU A 45 4.66 -3.07 -4.60
C GLU A 45 6.12 -3.33 -4.19
N ILE A 46 7.06 -3.14 -5.12
CA ILE A 46 8.50 -3.21 -4.85
C ILE A 46 9.10 -1.85 -5.18
N TRP A 47 9.72 -1.20 -4.20
CA TRP A 47 10.39 0.08 -4.38
C TRP A 47 11.88 -0.05 -4.04
N PRO A 48 12.77 0.67 -4.74
CA PRO A 48 14.16 0.81 -4.31
C PRO A 48 14.26 1.38 -2.90
N PHE A 49 15.25 0.94 -2.11
CA PHE A 49 15.42 1.39 -0.73
C PHE A 49 15.58 2.91 -0.57
N ASN A 50 16.07 3.59 -1.61
CA ASN A 50 16.29 5.03 -1.64
C ASN A 50 15.09 5.83 -2.18
N SER A 51 13.91 5.20 -2.28
CA SER A 51 12.67 5.89 -2.62
C SER A 51 12.30 6.91 -1.54
N SER A 52 11.72 8.04 -1.96
CA SER A 52 11.28 9.05 -1.00
C SER A 52 10.17 8.51 -0.08
N ALA A 53 10.29 8.82 1.21
CA ALA A 53 9.28 8.52 2.22
C ALA A 53 7.96 9.27 1.99
N GLU A 54 7.98 10.42 1.29
CA GLU A 54 6.77 11.18 0.96
C GLU A 54 5.77 10.39 0.12
N ARG A 55 6.25 9.33 -0.55
CA ARG A 55 5.42 8.50 -1.42
C ARG A 55 4.64 7.42 -0.64
N ILE A 56 5.03 7.13 0.60
CA ILE A 56 4.47 6.04 1.44
C ILE A 56 3.08 6.39 2.02
N ILE A 57 2.66 7.65 1.90
CA ILE A 57 1.49 8.24 2.57
C ILE A 57 0.21 8.08 1.75
#